data_AF-A0A034WWM4-F1
#
_entry.id   AF-A0A034WWM4-F1
#
_cell.length_a   1.000
_cell.length_b   1.000
_cell.length_c   1.000
_cell.angle_alpha   90.00
_cell.angle_beta   90.00
_cell.angle_gamma   90.00
#
_symmetry.space_group_name_H-M   'P 1'
#
loop_
_entity.id
_entity.type
_entity.pdbx_description
1 polymer ?
#
loop_
_entity_poly.entity_id
_entity_poly.type
_entity_poly.pdbx_seq_one_letter_code
_entity_poly.pdbx_strand_id
1 'polypeptide(L)'
;MKTGFLLCLCLGFVCLVAADEAEDVAKLIEEAIRENAGSDALAEKILARVKILQDCAAEQNEEGIELLKKYTVPITKEATKCAATKSDIVDATERDVAEHQCFRDASKQFKESTPPTEKESAVYDAIKACFLPKLAALEAGA
;
A
#
# COMPACT_ATOMS: atom_id res chain seq x y z
N MET A 1 -8.41 -47.96 -0.49
CA MET A 1 -7.83 -46.73 -1.05
C MET A 1 -8.42 -45.57 -0.25
N LYS A 2 -7.64 -44.99 0.67
CA LYS A 2 -8.03 -43.95 1.61
C LYS A 2 -7.09 -42.77 1.38
N THR A 3 -7.61 -41.62 0.95
CA THR A 3 -7.21 -40.26 1.36
C THR A 3 -7.95 -39.26 0.46
N GLY A 4 -9.11 -38.82 0.92
CA GLY A 4 -9.89 -37.78 0.25
C GLY A 4 -10.83 -37.16 1.27
N PHE A 5 -10.30 -36.41 2.24
CA PHE A 5 -11.11 -35.55 3.13
C PHE A 5 -10.30 -34.56 3.99
N LEU A 6 -9.15 -34.04 3.54
CA LEU A 6 -8.28 -33.21 4.42
C LEU A 6 -7.70 -31.96 3.76
N LEU A 7 -8.52 -31.17 3.04
CA LEU A 7 -8.04 -29.93 2.41
C LEU A 7 -8.95 -28.68 2.57
N CYS A 8 -10.02 -28.76 3.37
CA CYS A 8 -10.95 -27.62 3.56
C CYS A 8 -10.88 -26.91 4.93
N LEU A 9 -10.01 -27.33 5.86
CA LEU A 9 -9.98 -26.77 7.23
C LEU A 9 -8.76 -25.90 7.56
N CYS A 10 -7.73 -25.85 6.70
CA CYS A 10 -6.56 -24.98 6.94
C CYS A 10 -6.72 -23.57 6.34
N LEU A 11 -7.63 -23.35 5.40
CA LEU A 11 -7.84 -22.04 4.77
C LEU A 11 -8.61 -21.05 5.66
N GLY A 12 -9.38 -21.52 6.64
CA GLY A 12 -10.09 -20.64 7.57
C GLY A 12 -9.15 -19.91 8.53
N PHE A 13 -8.18 -20.61 9.11
CA PHE A 13 -7.25 -20.03 10.09
C PHE A 13 -6.15 -19.19 9.44
N VAL A 14 -5.63 -19.60 8.28
CA VAL A 14 -4.62 -18.83 7.54
C VAL A 14 -5.22 -17.56 6.93
N CYS A 15 -6.48 -17.59 6.47
CA CYS A 15 -7.17 -16.36 6.04
C CYS A 15 -7.48 -15.41 7.21
N LEU A 16 -7.72 -15.94 8.44
CA LEU A 16 -7.92 -15.12 9.63
C LEU A 16 -6.63 -14.43 10.08
N VAL A 17 -5.51 -15.14 10.13
CA VAL A 17 -4.20 -14.55 10.50
C VAL A 17 -3.74 -13.53 9.47
N ALA A 18 -3.91 -13.80 8.18
CA ALA A 18 -3.61 -12.84 7.12
C ALA A 18 -4.52 -11.59 7.18
N ALA A 19 -5.78 -11.73 7.58
CA ALA A 19 -6.66 -10.59 7.77
C ALA A 19 -6.25 -9.72 8.97
N ASP A 20 -5.90 -10.34 10.11
CA ASP A 20 -5.43 -9.63 11.31
C ASP A 20 -4.10 -8.89 11.04
N GLU A 21 -3.16 -9.52 10.34
CA GLU A 21 -1.87 -8.88 9.99
C GLU A 21 -2.03 -7.75 8.96
N ALA A 22 -2.95 -7.89 8.01
CA ALA A 22 -3.28 -6.82 7.08
C ALA A 22 -3.93 -5.62 7.79
N GLU A 23 -4.77 -5.85 8.79
CA GLU A 23 -5.40 -4.80 9.61
C GLU A 23 -4.37 -4.06 10.47
N ASP A 24 -3.43 -4.77 11.09
CA ASP A 24 -2.33 -4.16 11.86
C ASP A 24 -1.42 -3.31 10.98
N VAL A 25 -1.06 -3.80 9.79
CA VAL A 25 -0.28 -3.04 8.81
C VAL A 25 -1.07 -1.81 8.33
N ALA A 26 -2.39 -1.94 8.16
CA ALA A 26 -3.23 -0.83 7.78
C ALA A 26 -3.27 0.27 8.81
N LYS A 27 -3.36 -0.10 10.08
CA LYS A 27 -3.32 0.85 11.19
C LYS A 27 -1.98 1.59 11.28
N LEU A 28 -0.86 0.88 11.09
CA LEU A 28 0.47 1.50 11.06
C LEU A 28 0.62 2.51 9.91
N ILE A 29 0.07 2.19 8.73
CA ILE A 29 0.08 3.12 7.60
C ILE A 29 -0.84 4.31 7.88
N GLU A 30 -2.02 4.08 8.46
CA GLU A 30 -2.96 5.15 8.81
C GLU A 30 -2.38 6.11 9.85
N GLU A 31 -1.79 5.59 10.92
CA GLU A 31 -1.11 6.40 11.94
C GLU A 31 0.02 7.22 11.31
N ALA A 32 0.86 6.60 10.50
CA ALA A 32 1.94 7.31 9.79
C ALA A 32 1.39 8.40 8.86
N ILE A 33 0.27 8.18 8.19
CA ILE A 33 -0.34 9.20 7.32
C ILE A 33 -0.87 10.35 8.18
N ARG A 34 -1.68 10.06 9.19
CA ARG A 34 -2.31 11.09 10.03
C ARG A 34 -1.28 11.94 10.77
N GLU A 35 -0.19 11.34 11.23
CA GLU A 35 0.91 12.06 11.89
C GLU A 35 1.69 12.98 10.94
N ASN A 36 1.76 12.67 9.65
CA ASN A 36 2.69 13.33 8.73
C ASN A 36 2.00 14.14 7.62
N ALA A 37 0.70 13.94 7.34
CA ALA A 37 0.02 14.52 6.17
C ALA A 37 -0.24 16.04 6.29
N GLY A 38 -0.12 16.64 7.47
CA GLY A 38 -0.29 18.09 7.67
C GLY A 38 -1.70 18.64 7.41
N SER A 39 -2.62 17.86 6.84
CA SER A 39 -4.04 18.17 6.67
C SER A 39 -4.89 16.90 6.53
N ASP A 40 -6.15 16.96 6.97
CA ASP A 40 -7.09 15.83 6.85
C ASP A 40 -7.38 15.49 5.38
N ALA A 41 -7.47 16.49 4.51
CA ALA A 41 -7.71 16.26 3.08
C ALA A 41 -6.58 15.47 2.41
N LEU A 42 -5.31 15.77 2.72
CA LEU A 42 -4.18 15.00 2.24
C LEU A 42 -4.16 13.60 2.87
N ALA A 43 -4.49 13.48 4.16
CA ALA A 43 -4.58 12.19 4.83
C ALA A 43 -5.63 11.28 4.19
N GLU A 44 -6.85 11.76 3.98
CA GLU A 44 -7.94 11.01 3.36
C GLU A 44 -7.59 10.53 1.94
N LYS A 45 -6.98 11.42 1.14
CA LYS A 45 -6.51 11.09 -0.21
C LYS A 45 -5.46 9.96 -0.21
N ILE A 46 -4.48 10.03 0.69
CA ILE A 46 -3.44 8.99 0.79
C ILE A 46 -4.05 7.69 1.33
N LEU A 47 -4.92 7.75 2.34
CA LEU A 47 -5.60 6.60 2.92
C LEU A 47 -6.45 5.84 1.89
N ALA A 48 -7.19 6.54 1.03
CA ALA A 48 -7.99 5.91 -0.01
C ALA A 48 -7.12 5.07 -0.97
N ARG A 49 -5.94 5.56 -1.32
CA ARG A 49 -4.99 4.86 -2.20
C ARG A 49 -4.31 3.69 -1.50
N VAL A 50 -3.95 3.86 -0.23
CA VAL A 50 -3.40 2.79 0.60
C VAL A 50 -4.39 1.65 0.78
N LYS A 51 -5.68 1.95 0.94
CA LYS A 51 -6.71 0.92 1.04
C LYS A 51 -6.79 0.05 -0.21
N ILE A 52 -6.68 0.65 -1.40
CA ILE A 52 -6.62 -0.12 -2.65
C ILE A 52 -5.37 -1.02 -2.70
N LEU A 53 -4.21 -0.50 -2.27
CA LEU A 53 -2.98 -1.30 -2.18
C LEU A 53 -3.14 -2.49 -1.23
N GLN A 54 -3.79 -2.29 -0.08
CA GLN A 54 -4.11 -3.34 0.89
C GLN A 54 -5.00 -4.42 0.30
N ASP A 55 -6.11 -4.04 -0.32
CA ASP A 55 -7.02 -4.99 -0.96
C ASP A 55 -6.27 -5.83 -2.02
N CYS A 56 -5.41 -5.20 -2.83
CA CYS A 56 -4.63 -5.89 -3.84
C CYS A 56 -3.52 -6.79 -3.29
N ALA A 57 -2.94 -6.43 -2.15
CA ALA A 57 -1.94 -7.26 -1.48
C ALA A 57 -2.57 -8.46 -0.79
N ALA A 58 -3.75 -8.29 -0.18
CA ALA A 58 -4.51 -9.39 0.42
C ALA A 58 -4.88 -10.46 -0.64
N GLU A 59 -5.11 -10.07 -1.89
CA GLU A 59 -5.30 -11.00 -3.02
C GLU A 59 -4.04 -11.85 -3.32
N GLN A 60 -2.86 -11.44 -2.86
CA GLN A 60 -1.60 -12.20 -2.98
C GLN A 60 -1.28 -13.03 -1.73
N ASN A 61 -2.23 -13.16 -0.81
CA ASN A 61 -2.08 -13.85 0.48
C ASN A 61 -0.98 -13.21 1.37
N GLU A 62 -0.42 -14.00 2.28
CA GLU A 62 0.59 -13.60 3.27
C GLU A 62 1.80 -12.89 2.65
N GLU A 63 2.24 -13.32 1.45
CA GLU A 63 3.38 -12.71 0.76
C GLU A 63 3.11 -11.27 0.32
N GLY A 64 1.88 -10.95 -0.07
CA GLY A 64 1.50 -9.58 -0.40
C GLY A 64 1.46 -8.67 0.81
N ILE A 65 0.96 -9.19 1.94
CA ILE A 65 0.85 -8.46 3.21
C ILE A 65 2.24 -8.14 3.77
N GLU A 66 3.14 -9.12 3.78
CA GLU A 66 4.52 -8.91 4.21
C GLU A 66 5.27 -7.91 3.32
N LEU A 67 5.00 -7.92 2.00
CA LEU A 67 5.50 -6.90 1.08
C LEU A 67 4.97 -5.50 1.39
N LEU A 68 3.68 -5.36 1.70
CA LEU A 68 3.14 -4.06 2.12
C LEU A 68 3.81 -3.55 3.39
N LYS A 69 3.98 -4.41 4.39
CA LYS A 69 4.63 -4.05 5.65
C LYS A 69 6.08 -3.61 5.41
N LYS A 70 6.81 -4.37 4.61
CA LYS A 70 8.23 -4.12 4.31
C LYS A 70 8.46 -2.87 3.46
N TYR A 71 7.61 -2.62 2.46
CA TYR A 71 7.85 -1.55 1.47
C TYR A 71 6.91 -0.35 1.65
N THR A 72 5.61 -0.59 1.85
CA THR A 72 4.61 0.49 1.83
C THR A 72 4.66 1.35 3.09
N VAL A 73 4.86 0.77 4.27
CA VAL A 73 4.98 1.55 5.52
C VAL A 73 6.12 2.58 5.47
N PRO A 74 7.39 2.21 5.20
CA PRO A 74 8.48 3.18 5.16
C PRO A 74 8.35 4.17 3.99
N ILE A 75 7.93 3.72 2.81
CA ILE A 75 7.70 4.60 1.66
C ILE A 75 6.61 5.63 1.98
N THR A 76 5.48 5.19 2.54
CA THR A 76 4.36 6.09 2.86
C THR A 76 4.76 7.09 3.92
N LYS A 77 5.49 6.67 4.96
CA LYS A 77 5.98 7.58 6.00
C LYS A 77 6.85 8.70 5.41
N GLU A 78 7.82 8.34 4.57
CA GLU A 78 8.73 9.34 3.98
C GLU A 78 8.03 10.22 2.94
N ALA A 79 7.22 9.60 2.08
CA ALA A 79 6.46 10.31 1.06
C ALA A 79 5.46 11.29 1.67
N THR A 80 4.78 10.91 2.75
CA THR A 80 3.80 11.76 3.44
C THR A 80 4.48 12.99 4.05
N LYS A 81 5.66 12.82 4.66
CA LYS A 81 6.46 13.96 5.14
C LYS A 81 6.83 14.92 4.01
N CYS A 82 7.31 14.38 2.88
CA CYS A 82 7.62 15.19 1.71
C CYS A 82 6.37 15.89 1.16
N ALA A 83 5.24 15.18 1.06
CA ALA A 83 3.97 15.72 0.56
C ALA A 83 3.46 16.88 1.43
N ALA A 84 3.59 16.79 2.75
CA ALA A 84 3.23 17.87 3.66
C ALA A 84 4.05 19.15 3.42
N THR A 85 5.31 19.05 2.95
CA THR A 85 6.10 20.23 2.57
C THR A 85 5.62 20.90 1.27
N LYS A 86 4.64 20.32 0.56
CA LYS A 86 4.07 20.86 -0.67
C LYS A 86 2.75 21.58 -0.44
N SER A 87 2.30 21.71 0.82
CA SER A 87 1.02 22.32 1.15
C SER A 87 0.91 23.81 0.79
N ASP A 88 2.05 24.49 0.63
CA ASP A 88 2.15 25.90 0.23
C ASP A 88 1.95 26.12 -1.28
N ILE A 89 1.96 25.05 -2.09
CA ILE A 89 1.62 25.11 -3.50
C ILE A 89 0.12 25.38 -3.64
N VAL A 90 -0.22 26.57 -4.14
CA VAL A 90 -1.59 27.06 -4.27
C VAL A 90 -2.35 26.32 -5.37
N ASP A 91 -1.70 26.08 -6.51
CA ASP A 91 -2.32 25.34 -7.61
C ASP A 91 -2.49 23.87 -7.23
N ALA A 92 -3.74 23.38 -7.30
CA ALA A 92 -4.08 22.03 -6.87
C ALA A 92 -3.45 20.96 -7.77
N THR A 93 -3.27 21.24 -9.06
CA THR A 93 -2.67 20.32 -10.03
C THR A 93 -1.17 20.21 -9.80
N GLU A 94 -0.48 21.34 -9.64
CA GLU A 94 0.95 21.37 -9.32
C GLU A 94 1.23 20.71 -7.97
N ARG A 95 0.37 20.96 -6.97
CA ARG A 95 0.48 20.30 -5.66
C ARG A 95 0.32 18.79 -5.79
N ASP A 96 -0.70 18.32 -6.50
CA ASP A 96 -0.90 16.89 -6.74
C ASP A 96 0.30 16.23 -7.45
N VAL A 97 0.85 16.89 -8.47
CA VAL A 97 2.06 16.41 -9.17
C VAL A 97 3.26 16.35 -8.21
N ALA A 98 3.43 17.35 -7.36
CA ALA A 98 4.51 17.39 -6.38
C ALA A 98 4.36 16.33 -5.28
N GLU A 99 3.14 16.11 -4.78
CA GLU A 99 2.80 15.04 -3.84
C GLU A 99 3.10 13.66 -4.47
N HIS A 100 2.67 13.42 -5.71
CA HIS A 100 3.00 12.19 -6.44
C HIS A 100 4.51 11.99 -6.60
N GLN A 101 5.26 13.07 -6.85
CA GLN A 101 6.70 13.01 -6.98
C GLN A 101 7.35 12.55 -5.66
N CYS A 102 6.86 13.00 -4.51
CA CYS A 102 7.32 12.51 -3.20
C CYS A 102 7.18 10.99 -3.05
N PHE A 103 6.04 10.41 -3.45
CA PHE A 103 5.86 8.95 -3.42
C PHE A 103 6.79 8.21 -4.40
N ARG A 104 7.02 8.77 -5.59
CA ARG A 104 7.96 8.20 -6.56
C ARG A 104 9.39 8.20 -6.03
N ASP A 105 9.83 9.31 -5.47
CA ASP A 105 11.20 9.47 -4.97
C ASP A 105 11.44 8.60 -3.73
N ALA A 106 10.50 8.58 -2.78
CA ALA A 106 10.57 7.69 -1.62
C ALA A 106 10.60 6.21 -2.06
N SER A 107 9.76 5.82 -3.03
CA SER A 107 9.76 4.46 -3.56
C SER A 107 11.08 4.12 -4.27
N LYS A 108 11.63 5.04 -5.04
CA LYS A 108 12.91 4.84 -5.74
C LYS A 108 14.05 4.67 -4.73
N GLN A 109 14.18 5.60 -3.79
CA GLN A 109 15.21 5.57 -2.77
C GLN A 109 15.13 4.29 -1.92
N PHE A 110 13.92 3.86 -1.56
CA PHE A 110 13.74 2.64 -0.78
C PHE A 110 14.08 1.38 -1.59
N LYS A 111 13.74 1.33 -2.89
CA LYS A 111 14.13 0.20 -3.76
C LYS A 111 15.64 0.15 -4.02
N GLU A 112 16.32 1.29 -4.05
CA GLU A 112 17.78 1.35 -4.15
C GLU A 112 18.47 0.84 -2.88
N SER A 113 17.94 1.15 -1.69
CA SER A 113 18.50 0.69 -0.42
C SER A 113 18.06 -0.72 -0.02
N THR A 114 16.88 -1.14 -0.46
CA THR A 114 16.25 -2.43 -0.16
C THR A 114 15.74 -3.06 -1.46
N PRO A 115 16.64 -3.51 -2.35
CA PRO A 115 16.25 -4.08 -3.64
C PRO A 115 15.36 -5.33 -3.43
N PRO A 116 14.24 -5.43 -4.17
CA PRO A 116 13.38 -6.61 -4.07
C PRO A 116 14.10 -7.83 -4.66
N THR A 117 13.88 -8.98 -4.05
CA THR A 117 14.24 -10.27 -4.62
C THR A 117 13.39 -10.57 -5.88
N GLU A 118 13.77 -11.58 -6.66
CA GLU A 118 12.97 -12.00 -7.82
C GLU A 118 11.54 -12.40 -7.43
N LYS A 119 11.40 -13.11 -6.30
CA LYS A 119 10.10 -13.51 -5.75
C LYS A 119 9.27 -12.30 -5.33
N GLU A 120 9.87 -11.35 -4.62
CA GLU A 120 9.17 -10.12 -4.22
C GLU A 120 8.78 -9.26 -5.43
N SER A 121 9.62 -9.26 -6.48
CA SER A 121 9.33 -8.53 -7.72
C SER A 121 8.10 -9.10 -8.42
N ALA A 122 7.95 -10.43 -8.48
CA ALA A 122 6.78 -11.06 -9.06
C ALA A 122 5.48 -10.73 -8.30
N VAL A 123 5.53 -10.73 -6.96
CA VAL A 123 4.38 -10.32 -6.13
C VAL A 123 4.09 -8.83 -6.31
N TYR A 124 5.12 -7.99 -6.42
CA TYR A 124 4.96 -6.56 -6.69
C TYR A 124 4.25 -6.29 -8.04
N ASP A 125 4.61 -7.04 -9.08
CA ASP A 125 3.96 -6.95 -10.40
C ASP A 125 2.48 -7.39 -10.33
N ALA A 126 2.17 -8.45 -9.56
CA ALA A 126 0.80 -8.89 -9.34
C ALA A 126 -0.04 -7.84 -8.58
N ILE A 127 0.51 -7.27 -7.49
CA ILE A 127 -0.13 -6.18 -6.74
C ILE A 127 -0.37 -4.98 -7.66
N LYS A 128 0.63 -4.60 -8.48
CA LYS A 128 0.53 -3.49 -9.42
C LYS A 128 -0.55 -3.72 -10.48
N ALA A 129 -0.67 -4.93 -11.00
CA ALA A 129 -1.70 -5.30 -11.98
C ALA A 129 -3.12 -5.17 -11.40
N CYS A 130 -3.30 -5.46 -10.11
CA CYS A 130 -4.55 -5.21 -9.39
C CYS A 130 -4.76 -3.71 -9.06
N PHE A 131 -3.70 -3.03 -8.64
CA PHE A 131 -3.77 -1.66 -8.11
C PHE A 131 -4.12 -0.63 -9.18
N LEU A 132 -3.47 -0.67 -10.35
CA LEU A 132 -3.63 0.37 -11.37
C LEU A 132 -5.09 0.49 -11.89
N PRO A 133 -5.81 -0.60 -12.20
CA PRO A 133 -7.21 -0.51 -12.59
C PRO A 133 -8.12 0.02 -11.48
N LYS A 134 -7.91 -0.40 -10.22
CA LYS A 134 -8.73 0.06 -9.09
C LYS A 134 -8.47 1.53 -8.77
N LEU A 135 -7.23 2.00 -8.90
CA LEU A 135 -6.87 3.41 -8.78
C LEU A 135 -7.55 4.25 -9.86
N ALA A 136 -7.48 3.82 -11.13
CA ALA A 136 -8.13 4.53 -12.23
C ALA A 136 -9.66 4.63 -12.04
N ALA A 137 -10.28 3.58 -11.49
CA ALA A 137 -11.71 3.59 -11.15
C ALA A 137 -12.05 4.58 -10.02
N LEU A 138 -11.19 4.68 -8.99
CA LEU A 138 -11.34 5.67 -7.92
C LEU A 138 -11.25 7.11 -8.48
N GLU A 139 -10.26 7.36 -9.34
CA GLU A 139 -10.02 8.70 -9.92
C GLU A 139 -11.08 9.10 -10.96
N ALA A 140 -11.78 8.14 -11.57
CA ALA A 140 -12.90 8.42 -12.49
C ALA A 140 -14.23 8.70 -11.76
N GLY A 141 -14.33 8.40 -10.46
CA GLY A 141 -15.53 8.57 -9.64
C GLY A 141 -15.43 9.64 -8.54
N ALA A 142 -14.26 10.26 -8.39
CA ALA A 142 -13.98 11.38 -7.49
C ALA A 142 -14.08 12.72 -8.24
#